data_AF-A0A5E4QZP8-F1
#
_entry.id   AF-A0A5E4QZP8-F1
#
_cell.length_a   1.000
_cell.length_b   1.000
_cell.length_c   1.000
_cell.angle_alpha   90.00
_cell.angle_beta   90.00
_cell.angle_gamma   90.00
#
_symmetry.space_group_name_H-M   'P 1'
#
loop_
_entity.id
_entity.type
_entity.pdbx_description
1 polymer ?
#
loop_
_entity_poly.entity_id
_entity_poly.type
_entity_poly.pdbx_seq_one_letter_code
_entity_poly.pdbx_strand_id
1 'polypeptide(L)'
;MFKSSVFNLEEASKEQVQEFLNSFDTVLSDCDADVMNYFRKLGKRVFYVTNNSTKVRADFALKAQDLGFIAEPEEILSTAYLVAHYLKGIGFKKKVYLIGSNGIGDDQIP
;
A
#
# COMPACT_ATOMS: atom_id res chain seq x y z
N MET A 1 -19.25 -25.58 15.68
CA MET A 1 -17.82 -25.63 16.04
C MET A 1 -17.04 -25.03 14.88
N PHE A 2 -16.67 -23.74 14.96
CA PHE A 2 -15.85 -23.11 13.92
C PHE A 2 -14.44 -23.71 14.02
N LYS A 3 -14.00 -24.43 12.99
CA LYS A 3 -12.58 -24.77 12.83
C LYS A 3 -11.84 -23.43 12.73
N SER A 4 -10.93 -23.17 13.65
CA SER A 4 -9.99 -22.05 13.51
C SER A 4 -9.26 -22.23 12.18
N SER A 5 -9.41 -21.26 11.26
CA SER A 5 -8.70 -21.21 9.98
C SER A 5 -7.30 -20.60 10.14
N VAL A 6 -6.75 -20.63 11.35
CA VAL A 6 -5.41 -20.12 11.63
C VAL A 6 -4.41 -21.18 11.16
N PHE A 7 -3.64 -20.82 10.13
CA PHE A 7 -2.56 -21.63 9.60
C PHE A 7 -1.23 -21.00 10.04
N ASN A 8 -0.46 -21.72 10.86
CA ASN A 8 0.86 -21.25 11.30
C ASN A 8 1.87 -21.49 10.18
N LEU A 9 2.36 -20.42 9.55
CA LEU A 9 3.35 -20.49 8.48
C LEU A 9 4.73 -20.97 8.96
N GLU A 10 5.05 -20.85 10.25
CA GLU A 10 6.32 -21.34 10.80
C GLU A 10 6.38 -22.89 10.83
N GLU A 11 5.23 -23.54 10.92
CA GLU A 11 5.09 -25.01 10.93
C GLU A 11 4.80 -25.58 9.54
N ALA A 12 4.65 -24.71 8.53
CA ALA A 12 4.27 -25.11 7.18
C ALA A 12 5.44 -25.79 6.44
N SER A 13 5.11 -26.83 5.67
CA SER A 13 6.03 -27.36 4.66
C SER A 13 6.32 -26.33 3.58
N LYS A 14 7.41 -26.52 2.83
CA LYS A 14 7.78 -25.64 1.72
C LYS A 14 6.68 -25.57 0.66
N GLU A 15 6.02 -26.68 0.41
CA GLU A 15 4.91 -26.80 -0.53
C GLU A 15 3.71 -25.96 -0.09
N GLN A 16 3.37 -26.00 1.20
CA GLN A 16 2.28 -25.18 1.76
C GLN A 16 2.61 -23.69 1.77
N VAL A 17 3.86 -23.32 2.07
CA VAL A 17 4.31 -21.92 1.95
C VAL A 17 4.20 -21.46 0.49
N GLN A 18 4.61 -22.28 -0.46
CA GLN A 18 4.50 -21.95 -1.88
C GLN A 18 3.04 -21.83 -2.33
N GLU A 19 2.16 -22.71 -1.86
CA GLU A 19 0.71 -22.64 -2.12
C GLU A 19 0.12 -21.34 -1.55
N PHE A 20 0.47 -20.97 -0.32
CA PHE A 20 0.08 -19.70 0.28
C PHE A 20 0.56 -18.51 -0.55
N LEU A 21 1.85 -18.46 -0.90
CA LEU A 21 2.41 -17.41 -1.74
C LEU A 21 1.75 -17.34 -3.12
N ASN A 22 1.28 -18.46 -3.66
CA ASN A 22 0.58 -18.52 -4.95
C ASN A 22 -0.92 -18.16 -4.83
N SER A 23 -1.48 -18.10 -3.63
CA SER A 23 -2.91 -17.82 -3.41
C SER A 23 -3.31 -16.36 -3.60
N PHE A 24 -2.35 -15.44 -3.79
CA PHE A 24 -2.60 -14.02 -4.00
C PHE A 24 -1.65 -13.41 -5.03
N ASP A 25 -2.11 -12.37 -5.73
CA ASP A 25 -1.33 -11.67 -6.76
C ASP A 25 -0.81 -10.30 -6.31
N THR A 26 -1.43 -9.71 -5.29
CA THR A 26 -1.19 -8.34 -4.86
C THR A 26 -0.96 -8.29 -3.35
N VAL A 27 0.02 -7.49 -2.93
CA VAL A 27 0.35 -7.23 -1.53
C VAL A 27 0.19 -5.74 -1.25
N LEU A 28 -0.53 -5.42 -0.17
CA LEU A 28 -0.64 -4.07 0.40
C LEU A 28 -0.01 -4.15 1.79
N SER A 29 1.07 -3.41 2.05
CA SER A 29 1.74 -3.40 3.36
C SER A 29 2.31 -2.03 3.68
N ASP A 30 2.41 -1.70 4.96
CA ASP A 30 3.11 -0.53 5.49
C ASP A 30 4.54 -0.84 5.96
N CYS A 31 4.98 -2.11 5.88
CA CYS A 31 6.23 -2.54 6.51
C CYS A 31 7.17 -3.42 5.65
N ASP A 32 8.45 -3.33 6.02
CA ASP A 32 9.62 -4.12 5.61
C ASP A 32 10.04 -4.09 4.12
N ALA A 33 11.17 -3.44 3.85
CA ALA A 33 11.70 -3.30 2.49
C ALA A 33 12.12 -4.65 1.90
N ASP A 34 12.73 -5.53 2.68
CA ASP A 34 13.26 -6.80 2.18
C ASP A 34 12.12 -7.75 1.79
N VAL A 35 11.08 -7.84 2.63
CA VAL A 35 9.88 -8.63 2.37
C VAL A 35 9.14 -8.11 1.14
N MET A 36 8.93 -6.80 1.03
CA MET A 36 8.21 -6.20 -0.09
C MET A 36 8.98 -6.33 -1.40
N ASN A 37 10.30 -6.15 -1.36
CA ASN A 37 11.17 -6.38 -2.51
C ASN A 37 11.18 -7.86 -2.92
N TYR A 38 11.10 -8.79 -1.96
CA TYR A 38 10.98 -10.22 -2.25
C TYR A 38 9.65 -10.55 -2.94
N PHE A 39 8.52 -10.01 -2.48
CA PHE A 39 7.24 -10.17 -3.16
C PHE A 39 7.27 -9.65 -4.59
N ARG A 40 7.93 -8.51 -4.83
CA ARG A 40 8.12 -8.00 -6.20
C ARG A 40 8.93 -8.97 -7.06
N LYS A 41 10.01 -9.56 -6.53
CA LYS A 41 10.81 -10.59 -7.24
C LYS A 41 10.00 -11.85 -7.56
N LEU A 42 9.01 -12.19 -6.74
CA LEU A 42 8.05 -13.27 -7.02
C LEU A 42 6.96 -12.89 -8.05
N GLY A 43 7.04 -11.70 -8.65
CA GLY A 43 6.07 -11.22 -9.65
C GLY A 43 4.77 -10.69 -9.04
N LYS A 44 4.71 -10.45 -7.73
CA LYS A 44 3.53 -9.87 -7.08
C LYS A 44 3.46 -8.37 -7.36
N ARG A 45 2.23 -7.85 -7.46
CA ARG A 45 1.99 -6.40 -7.43
C ARG A 45 2.12 -5.91 -5.99
N VAL A 46 2.86 -4.83 -5.79
CA VAL A 46 3.18 -4.30 -4.47
C VAL A 46 2.65 -2.88 -4.36
N PHE A 47 1.93 -2.60 -3.27
CA PHE A 47 1.47 -1.27 -2.89
C PHE A 47 1.87 -0.98 -1.45
N TYR A 48 2.31 0.26 -1.21
CA TYR A 48 2.70 0.76 0.10
C TYR A 48 1.56 1.57 0.68
N VAL A 49 1.00 1.10 1.78
CA VAL A 49 -0.11 1.79 2.45
C VAL A 49 0.42 2.63 3.60
N THR A 50 -0.07 3.87 3.72
CA THR A 50 0.32 4.74 4.83
C THR A 50 -0.83 5.64 5.29
N ASN A 51 -0.98 5.74 6.61
CA ASN A 51 -1.92 6.69 7.21
C ASN A 51 -1.37 8.11 7.31
N ASN A 52 -0.13 8.34 6.90
CA ASN A 52 0.47 9.67 6.92
C ASN A 52 -0.01 10.48 5.69
N SER A 53 -0.74 11.56 5.97
CA SER A 53 -1.32 12.46 4.97
C SER A 53 -0.49 13.73 4.75
N THR A 54 0.71 13.83 5.32
CA THR A 54 1.44 15.10 5.35
C THR A 54 2.30 15.38 4.12
N LYS A 55 2.59 14.34 3.32
CA LYS A 55 3.46 14.40 2.14
C LYS A 55 2.71 13.94 0.90
N VAL A 56 3.12 14.43 -0.27
CA VAL A 56 2.63 13.92 -1.56
C VAL A 56 3.26 12.56 -1.87
N ARG A 57 2.61 11.76 -2.74
CA ARG A 57 3.09 10.40 -3.08
C ARG A 57 4.52 10.37 -3.63
N ALA A 58 4.93 11.38 -4.39
CA ALA A 58 6.30 11.48 -4.91
C ALA A 58 7.34 11.56 -3.78
N ASP A 59 7.10 12.37 -2.75
CA ASP A 59 7.99 12.51 -1.60
C ASP A 59 8.03 11.22 -0.74
N PHE A 60 6.91 10.49 -0.69
CA PHE A 60 6.88 9.18 -0.06
C PHE A 60 7.70 8.16 -0.83
N ALA A 61 7.57 8.10 -2.15
CA ALA A 61 8.33 7.19 -2.99
C ALA A 61 9.84 7.44 -2.85
N LEU A 62 10.26 8.71 -2.92
CA LEU A 62 11.67 9.09 -2.68
C LEU A 62 12.14 8.65 -1.30
N LYS A 63 11.35 8.90 -0.25
CA LYS A 63 11.74 8.48 1.11
C LYS A 63 11.78 6.96 1.27
N ALA A 64 10.89 6.23 0.59
CA ALA A 64 10.88 4.78 0.60
C ALA A 64 12.11 4.23 -0.12
N GLN A 65 12.50 4.81 -1.26
CA GLN A 65 13.72 4.47 -1.98
C GLN A 65 14.97 4.68 -1.11
N ASP A 66 15.07 5.79 -0.37
CA ASP A 66 16.15 6.04 0.60
C ASP A 66 16.24 4.98 1.71
N LEU A 67 15.12 4.31 2.00
CA LEU A 67 15.00 3.26 3.01
C LEU A 67 15.17 1.86 2.42
N GLY A 68 15.48 1.73 1.12
CA GLY A 68 15.74 0.46 0.45
C GLY A 68 14.52 -0.19 -0.21
N PHE A 69 13.37 0.48 -0.24
CA PHE A 69 12.18 -0.02 -0.93
C PHE A 69 12.29 0.24 -2.44
N ILE A 70 11.85 -0.73 -3.26
CA ILE A 70 11.59 -0.49 -4.69
C ILE A 70 10.16 0.06 -4.81
N ALA A 71 10.04 1.39 -4.85
CA ALA A 71 8.75 2.08 -4.80
C ALA A 71 8.63 3.18 -5.87
N GLU A 72 7.48 3.22 -6.54
CA GLU A 72 7.07 4.32 -7.43
C GLU A 72 5.88 5.09 -6.83
N PRO A 73 5.66 6.37 -7.19
CA PRO A 73 4.57 7.18 -6.66
C PRO A 73 3.17 6.56 -6.83
N GLU A 74 2.95 5.81 -7.93
CA GLU A 74 1.69 5.12 -8.24
C GLU A 74 1.40 3.95 -7.29
N GLU A 75 2.43 3.44 -6.63
CA GLU A 75 2.36 2.32 -5.70
C GLU A 75 2.13 2.79 -4.26
N ILE A 76 2.20 4.11 -4.00
CA ILE A 76 1.93 4.71 -2.69
C ILE A 76 0.43 4.99 -2.53
N LEU A 77 -0.19 4.35 -1.54
CA LEU A 77 -1.56 4.57 -1.13
C LEU A 77 -1.60 5.33 0.21
N SER A 78 -1.58 6.65 0.12
CA SER A 78 -1.75 7.54 1.28
C SER A 78 -3.23 7.77 1.60
N THR A 79 -3.54 8.09 2.85
CA THR A 79 -4.91 8.50 3.25
C THR A 79 -5.40 9.73 2.49
N ALA A 80 -4.52 10.71 2.19
CA ALA A 80 -4.85 11.87 1.40
C ALA A 80 -5.30 11.50 -0.02
N TYR A 81 -4.49 10.68 -0.71
CA TYR A 81 -4.78 10.18 -2.05
C TYR A 81 -6.10 9.39 -2.09
N LEU A 82 -6.30 8.48 -1.14
CA LEU A 82 -7.50 7.63 -1.09
C LEU A 82 -8.78 8.44 -0.83
N VAL A 83 -8.74 9.47 0.03
CA VAL A 83 -9.88 10.38 0.26
C VAL A 83 -10.19 11.18 -1.01
N ALA A 84 -9.17 11.74 -1.68
CA ALA A 84 -9.36 12.45 -2.94
C ALA A 84 -9.99 11.54 -4.00
N HIS A 85 -9.44 10.32 -4.18
CA HIS A 85 -9.95 9.32 -5.11
C HIS A 85 -11.39 8.90 -4.77
N TYR A 86 -11.73 8.72 -3.49
CA TYR A 86 -13.09 8.41 -3.05
C TYR A 86 -14.07 9.54 -3.39
N LEU A 87 -13.73 10.80 -3.08
CA LEU A 87 -14.57 11.96 -3.40
C LEU A 87 -14.83 12.07 -4.91
N LYS A 88 -13.81 11.81 -5.74
CA LYS A 88 -13.96 11.74 -7.20
C LYS A 88 -14.89 10.60 -7.60
N GLY A 89 -14.71 9.41 -7.03
CA GLY A 89 -15.50 8.21 -7.34
C GLY A 89 -17.00 8.37 -7.03
N ILE A 90 -17.36 9.09 -5.96
CA ILE A 90 -18.76 9.39 -5.65
C ILE A 90 -19.30 10.64 -6.38
N GLY A 91 -18.52 11.23 -7.28
CA GLY A 91 -18.93 12.41 -8.04
C GLY A 91 -19.10 13.68 -7.19
N PHE A 92 -18.33 13.84 -6.11
CA PHE A 92 -18.42 15.01 -5.25
C PHE A 92 -17.96 16.29 -5.99
N LYS A 93 -18.79 17.35 -5.95
CA LYS A 93 -18.55 18.63 -6.66
C LYS A 93 -18.64 19.87 -5.78
N LYS A 94 -18.81 19.72 -4.46
CA LYS A 94 -18.91 20.86 -3.53
C LYS A 94 -17.51 21.26 -3.04
N LYS A 95 -17.44 22.35 -2.27
CA LYS A 95 -16.21 22.78 -1.61
C LYS A 95 -15.87 21.83 -0.47
N VAL A 96 -14.58 21.47 -0.36
CA VAL A 96 -14.02 20.73 0.77
C VAL A 96 -13.31 21.73 1.67
N TYR A 97 -13.53 21.64 2.97
CA TYR A 97 -12.72 22.35 3.96
C TYR A 97 -11.54 21.46 4.34
N LEU A 98 -10.33 21.90 4.01
CA LEU A 98 -9.12 21.12 4.22
C LEU A 98 -8.48 21.49 5.56
N ILE A 99 -8.16 20.47 6.38
CA ILE A 99 -7.37 20.63 7.60
C ILE A 99 -6.17 19.68 7.50
N GLY A 100 -4.97 20.23 7.46
CA GLY A 100 -3.72 19.48 7.37
C GLY A 100 -2.62 20.26 6.66
N SER A 101 -1.58 19.56 6.22
CA SER A 101 -0.48 20.18 5.45
C SER A 101 -0.82 20.26 3.96
N ASN A 102 0.01 20.99 3.21
CA ASN A 102 -0.11 21.17 1.76
C ASN A 102 -0.17 19.83 1.00
N GLY A 103 0.47 18.77 1.53
CA GLY A 103 0.47 17.44 0.93
C GLY A 103 -0.93 16.85 0.69
N ILE A 104 -1.95 17.26 1.45
CA ILE A 104 -3.33 16.80 1.23
C ILE A 104 -4.00 17.51 0.05
N GLY A 105 -3.64 18.76 -0.22
CA GLY A 105 -4.19 19.54 -1.33
C GLY A 105 -3.47 19.31 -2.67
N ASP A 106 -2.18 18.99 -2.60
CA ASP A 106 -1.30 18.92 -3.77
C ASP A 106 -1.22 17.52 -4.41
N ASP A 107 -1.68 16.47 -3.72
CA ASP A 107 -1.76 15.10 -4.25
C ASP A 107 -2.95 15.03 -5.25
N GLN A 108 -2.77 15.68 -6.39
CA GLN A 108 -3.81 15.84 -7.38
C GLN A 108 -4.12 14.50 -8.05
N ILE A 109 -5.41 14.28 -8.21
CA ILE A 109 -5.94 13.15 -8.96
C ILE A 109 -5.75 13.48 -10.44
N PRO A 110 -5.07 12.65 -11.25
CA PRO A 110 -5.07 12.82 -12.69
C PRO A 110 -6.50 12.79 -13.27
#